data_AF-A0AAD7Y3W1-F1
#
_entry.id   AF-A0AAD7Y3W1-F1
#
_cell.length_a   1.000
_cell.length_b   1.000
_cell.length_c   1.000
_cell.angle_alpha   90.00
_cell.angle_beta   90.00
_cell.angle_gamma   90.00
#
_symmetry.space_group_name_H-M   'P 1'
#
loop_
_entity.id
_entity.type
_entity.pdbx_description
1 polymer ?
#
loop_
_entity_poly.entity_id
_entity_poly.type
_entity_poly.pdbx_seq_one_letter_code
_entity_poly.pdbx_strand_id
1 'polypeptide(L)'
;MQLLLLPLLAPRSPSLLFADPRLIPMSPTAFDSEPVVDTPMHMQQQQQQPIACLSDGDDEGCKLLDGFAIVVQVSLATTAFLVLLYKRWRERPQRPVPIWALDVSKQFIGAGVIHFLNLAVSYLVGRPMNGPKTNLCVWYFLNVLVDTTLGVGVLWFWLHSIQWVLERYLHVDYIRSGQYGQPPLRRRIWPWARQTIVFIIAEGLMKLCVFILFRLCPFLFDIGSWALAWTRDNYRYQVLFVMFVFPCIMNAVQFWIVDTIVKVNPALGYHDVKRSSSPPSTPTTPRHPDDAIAVSINEQDERTPLLR
;
A
#
# COMPACT_ATOMS: atom_id res chain seq x y z
N MET A 1 10.24 -47.99 0.32
CA MET A 1 10.11 -48.32 -1.12
C MET A 1 10.93 -47.30 -1.88
N GLN A 2 11.83 -47.72 -2.77
CA GLN A 2 12.79 -46.88 -3.54
C GLN A 2 12.08 -45.82 -4.40
N LEU A 3 12.55 -44.57 -4.45
CA LEU A 3 13.62 -44.00 -5.32
C LEU A 3 13.29 -43.93 -6.84
N LEU A 4 13.46 -42.72 -7.39
CA LEU A 4 14.21 -42.34 -8.61
C LEU A 4 13.49 -41.54 -9.73
N LEU A 5 14.32 -40.71 -10.37
CA LEU A 5 14.16 -39.55 -11.26
C LEU A 5 13.49 -39.76 -12.66
N LEU A 6 13.15 -38.59 -13.24
CA LEU A 6 13.33 -38.14 -14.65
C LEU A 6 14.58 -38.69 -15.41
N PRO A 7 14.82 -38.36 -16.70
CA PRO A 7 13.94 -37.92 -17.81
C PRO A 7 14.23 -38.70 -19.12
N LEU A 8 13.79 -38.22 -20.31
CA LEU A 8 14.64 -38.13 -21.52
C LEU A 8 13.98 -37.35 -22.69
N LEU A 9 14.82 -36.72 -23.52
CA LEU A 9 14.46 -36.01 -24.76
C LEU A 9 14.58 -36.92 -26.01
N ALA A 10 14.17 -36.36 -27.15
CA ALA A 10 14.83 -36.48 -28.47
C ALA A 10 14.16 -37.46 -29.50
N PRO A 11 14.56 -37.44 -30.80
CA PRO A 11 13.65 -36.92 -31.84
C PRO A 11 13.53 -37.85 -33.06
N ARG A 12 12.77 -37.45 -34.11
CA ARG A 12 12.93 -38.02 -35.47
C ARG A 12 12.30 -37.17 -36.59
N SER A 13 13.14 -36.76 -37.54
CA SER A 13 12.77 -36.43 -38.92
C SER A 13 12.78 -37.70 -39.79
N PRO A 14 12.19 -37.66 -41.00
CA PRO A 14 13.04 -37.70 -42.20
C PRO A 14 12.55 -36.89 -43.43
N SER A 15 13.52 -36.49 -44.27
CA SER A 15 13.60 -36.57 -45.76
C SER A 15 12.35 -36.42 -46.66
N LEU A 16 12.39 -35.95 -47.92
CA LEU A 16 13.35 -35.27 -48.82
C LEU A 16 12.57 -34.99 -50.13
N LEU A 17 12.88 -33.94 -50.91
CA LEU A 17 12.84 -34.00 -52.40
C LEU A 17 13.50 -32.76 -53.06
N PHE A 18 14.35 -33.09 -54.03
CA PHE A 18 15.01 -32.38 -55.14
C PHE A 18 14.29 -31.14 -55.74
N ALA A 19 14.91 -30.29 -56.58
CA ALA A 19 16.30 -29.86 -56.85
C ALA A 19 16.27 -28.95 -58.11
N ASP A 20 17.12 -27.91 -58.21
CA ASP A 20 17.58 -27.39 -59.52
C ASP A 20 18.90 -26.60 -59.41
N PRO A 21 19.94 -26.84 -60.24
CA PRO A 21 21.24 -26.15 -60.13
C PRO A 21 21.62 -25.28 -61.35
N ARG A 22 22.61 -24.38 -61.12
CA ARG A 22 23.50 -23.65 -62.05
C ARG A 22 23.20 -22.15 -62.26
N LEU A 23 24.04 -21.29 -61.66
CA LEU A 23 25.11 -20.56 -62.38
C LEU A 23 26.01 -19.74 -61.43
N ILE A 24 27.33 -19.89 -61.59
CA ILE A 24 28.49 -19.25 -60.93
C ILE A 24 29.52 -19.13 -62.08
N PRO A 25 30.28 -18.00 -62.32
CA PRO A 25 31.51 -17.76 -61.54
C PRO A 25 32.21 -16.36 -61.46
N MET A 26 33.09 -16.27 -60.44
CA MET A 26 34.43 -15.60 -60.36
C MET A 26 34.64 -14.08 -60.07
N SER A 27 34.98 -13.78 -58.80
CA SER A 27 36.18 -13.13 -58.17
C SER A 27 37.28 -12.40 -58.99
N PRO A 28 38.37 -11.81 -58.38
CA PRO A 28 38.72 -11.39 -56.97
C PRO A 28 39.14 -9.89 -56.85
N THR A 29 39.42 -9.25 -55.68
CA THR A 29 40.65 -9.19 -54.82
C THR A 29 40.46 -8.12 -53.69
N ALA A 30 41.42 -7.67 -52.84
CA ALA A 30 42.33 -8.33 -51.85
C ALA A 30 43.05 -7.27 -50.94
N PHE A 31 43.47 -7.63 -49.69
CA PHE A 31 44.32 -6.87 -48.72
C PHE A 31 43.69 -5.57 -48.09
N ASP A 32 44.01 -5.07 -46.88
CA ASP A 32 45.18 -5.28 -45.98
C ASP A 32 44.86 -5.09 -44.45
N SER A 33 45.88 -5.01 -43.56
CA SER A 33 45.81 -5.36 -42.11
C SER A 33 46.19 -4.25 -41.08
N GLU A 34 45.42 -4.13 -39.97
CA GLU A 34 45.75 -3.57 -38.61
C GLU A 34 46.38 -2.14 -38.47
N PRO A 35 46.57 -1.50 -37.26
CA PRO A 35 46.54 -2.00 -35.87
C PRO A 35 45.83 -1.12 -34.78
N VAL A 36 46.01 -1.56 -33.53
CA VAL A 36 45.56 -1.00 -32.22
C VAL A 36 46.19 0.36 -31.85
N VAL A 37 45.46 1.19 -31.06
CA VAL A 37 45.98 2.35 -30.31
C VAL A 37 45.48 2.36 -28.86
N ASP A 38 46.34 2.75 -27.93
CA ASP A 38 46.24 2.56 -26.47
C ASP A 38 45.80 3.78 -25.65
N THR A 39 45.26 3.50 -24.44
CA THR A 39 45.26 4.36 -23.21
C THR A 39 44.46 5.69 -23.17
N PRO A 40 44.16 6.26 -21.96
CA PRO A 40 44.44 5.78 -20.59
C PRO A 40 43.21 5.62 -19.66
N MET A 41 43.39 4.85 -18.57
CA MET A 41 42.59 5.05 -17.36
C MET A 41 43.07 6.29 -16.59
N HIS A 42 42.16 7.10 -16.07
CA HIS A 42 42.45 7.90 -14.87
C HIS A 42 41.30 7.93 -13.86
N MET A 43 41.73 7.83 -12.62
CA MET A 43 41.03 7.69 -11.35
C MET A 43 39.83 8.64 -11.10
N GLN A 44 38.90 8.14 -10.28
CA GLN A 44 37.70 8.82 -9.76
C GLN A 44 37.94 10.25 -9.26
N GLN A 45 37.01 11.16 -9.56
CA GLN A 45 36.72 12.28 -8.66
C GLN A 45 35.22 12.37 -8.39
N GLN A 46 34.88 12.32 -7.10
CA GLN A 46 33.53 12.18 -6.57
C GLN A 46 32.89 13.55 -6.37
N GLN A 47 32.15 14.04 -7.38
CA GLN A 47 31.43 15.32 -7.31
C GLN A 47 29.92 15.08 -7.21
N GLN A 48 29.36 15.32 -6.03
CA GLN A 48 27.92 15.41 -5.79
C GLN A 48 27.32 16.52 -6.69
N GLN A 49 26.44 16.17 -7.64
CA GLN A 49 25.69 17.14 -8.44
C GLN A 49 24.18 16.77 -8.53
N PRO A 50 23.29 17.76 -8.75
CA PRO A 50 21.89 17.64 -8.36
C PRO A 50 21.07 16.73 -9.28
N ILE A 51 19.92 16.28 -8.77
CA ILE A 51 18.89 15.54 -9.52
C ILE A 51 18.25 16.49 -10.55
N ALA A 52 18.92 16.70 -11.68
CA ALA A 52 18.52 17.66 -12.72
C ALA A 52 19.02 17.29 -14.13
N CYS A 53 19.06 15.99 -14.48
CA CYS A 53 19.37 15.53 -15.83
C CYS A 53 18.47 14.36 -16.25
N LEU A 54 17.44 14.69 -17.04
CA LEU A 54 16.93 13.96 -18.23
C LEU A 54 15.57 14.58 -18.59
N SER A 55 15.63 15.65 -19.38
CA SER A 55 14.49 16.14 -20.17
C SER A 55 14.93 16.12 -21.62
N ASP A 56 15.16 14.91 -22.13
CA ASP A 56 15.38 14.67 -23.56
C ASP A 56 14.02 14.42 -24.25
N GLY A 57 13.95 14.70 -25.55
CA GLY A 57 12.72 15.13 -26.24
C GLY A 57 11.56 14.14 -26.43
N ASP A 58 11.57 12.96 -25.82
CA ASP A 58 10.63 11.86 -26.10
C ASP A 58 9.75 11.41 -24.90
N ASP A 59 9.72 12.16 -23.79
CA ASP A 59 8.81 11.87 -22.67
C ASP A 59 7.45 12.59 -22.82
N GLU A 60 6.52 12.01 -23.58
CA GLU A 60 5.05 12.19 -23.40
C GLU A 60 4.55 11.59 -22.05
N GLY A 61 5.47 11.25 -21.15
CA GLY A 61 5.24 10.59 -19.88
C GLY A 61 4.89 11.55 -18.74
N CYS A 62 3.91 11.15 -17.94
CA CYS A 62 3.57 11.82 -16.69
C CYS A 62 4.80 11.99 -15.76
N LYS A 63 5.08 13.23 -15.37
CA LYS A 63 6.18 13.61 -14.49
C LYS A 63 5.75 13.54 -13.01
N LEU A 64 5.90 12.37 -12.39
CA LEU A 64 5.55 12.10 -10.98
C LEU A 64 6.35 12.92 -9.94
N LEU A 65 7.46 13.55 -10.35
CA LEU A 65 8.37 14.34 -9.49
C LEU A 65 8.57 15.79 -9.98
N ASP A 66 7.68 16.30 -10.84
CA ASP A 66 7.69 17.70 -11.28
C ASP A 66 7.35 18.66 -10.14
N GLY A 67 7.73 19.95 -10.25
CA GLY A 67 7.42 20.97 -9.25
C GLY A 67 5.91 21.09 -8.98
N PHE A 68 5.08 20.87 -10.00
CA PHE A 68 3.62 20.76 -9.86
C PHE A 68 3.20 19.57 -8.98
N ALA A 69 3.82 18.40 -9.16
CA ALA A 69 3.53 17.20 -8.37
C ALA A 69 3.88 17.40 -6.88
N ILE A 70 4.97 18.11 -6.58
CA ILE A 70 5.35 18.46 -5.20
C ILE A 70 4.27 19.32 -4.53
N VAL A 71 3.74 20.34 -5.20
CA VAL A 71 2.63 21.17 -4.68
C VAL A 71 1.38 20.31 -4.41
N VAL A 72 1.05 19.40 -5.33
CA VAL A 72 -0.08 18.47 -5.18
C VAL A 72 0.13 17.54 -3.97
N GLN A 73 1.32 16.97 -3.78
CA GLN A 73 1.65 16.12 -2.63
C GLN A 73 1.60 16.87 -1.30
N VAL A 74 2.12 18.10 -1.24
CA VAL A 74 2.03 18.95 -0.04
C VAL A 74 0.57 19.25 0.28
N SER A 75 -0.27 19.54 -0.72
CA SER A 75 -1.71 19.75 -0.50
C SER A 75 -2.43 18.52 0.04
N LEU A 76 -2.04 17.30 -0.38
CA LEU A 76 -2.55 16.04 0.19
C LEU A 76 -2.16 15.91 1.67
N ALA A 77 -0.88 16.09 1.99
CA ALA A 77 -0.36 15.99 3.35
C ALA A 77 -1.02 17.02 4.30
N THR A 78 -1.17 18.26 3.85
CA THR A 78 -1.88 19.32 4.59
C THR A 78 -3.35 18.95 4.81
N THR A 79 -4.06 18.47 3.78
CA THR A 79 -5.47 18.07 3.89
C THR A 79 -5.64 16.91 4.88
N ALA A 80 -4.79 15.88 4.78
CA ALA A 80 -4.80 14.75 5.72
C ALA A 80 -4.53 15.19 7.17
N PHE A 81 -3.56 16.09 7.39
CA PHE A 81 -3.26 16.61 8.71
C PHE A 81 -4.40 17.47 9.29
N LEU A 82 -5.04 18.31 8.47
CA LEU A 82 -6.22 19.08 8.88
C LEU A 82 -7.39 18.16 9.28
N VAL A 83 -7.62 17.05 8.56
CA VAL A 83 -8.62 16.04 8.93
C VAL A 83 -8.29 15.39 10.28
N LEU A 84 -7.02 15.11 10.58
CA LEU A 84 -6.59 14.58 11.89
C LEU A 84 -6.80 15.58 13.03
N LEU A 85 -6.52 16.87 12.80
CA LEU A 85 -6.81 17.94 13.77
C LEU A 85 -8.31 18.12 14.01
N TYR A 86 -9.12 18.11 12.93
CA TYR A 86 -10.58 18.21 13.03
C TYR A 86 -11.19 17.01 13.78
N LYS A 87 -10.73 15.78 13.48
CA LYS A 87 -11.14 14.57 14.21
C LYS A 87 -10.82 14.68 15.71
N ARG A 88 -9.63 15.16 16.05
CA ARG A 88 -9.24 15.40 17.45
C ARG A 88 -10.12 16.44 18.13
N TRP A 89 -10.51 17.51 17.44
CA TRP A 89 -11.39 18.54 18.00
C TRP A 89 -12.82 18.04 18.27
N ARG A 90 -13.35 17.16 17.41
CA ARG A 90 -14.64 16.45 17.62
C ARG A 90 -14.57 15.33 18.67
N GLU A 91 -13.40 14.75 18.94
CA GLU A 91 -13.23 13.66 19.94
C GLU A 91 -13.56 14.15 21.36
N ARG A 92 -14.46 13.44 22.06
CA ARG A 92 -14.86 13.74 23.45
C ARG A 92 -14.96 12.43 24.26
N PRO A 93 -14.22 12.28 25.37
CA PRO A 93 -13.11 13.11 25.83
C PRO A 93 -11.90 13.03 24.88
N GLN A 94 -11.11 14.10 24.77
CA GLN A 94 -9.95 14.13 23.86
C GLN A 94 -8.81 13.23 24.34
N ARG A 95 -8.21 12.46 23.41
CA ARG A 95 -7.04 11.64 23.71
C ARG A 95 -5.83 12.50 24.14
N PRO A 96 -5.03 12.10 25.15
CA PRO A 96 -3.88 12.89 25.61
C PRO A 96 -2.88 13.22 24.50
N VAL A 97 -2.42 14.48 24.43
CA VAL A 97 -1.50 14.99 23.38
C VAL A 97 -0.32 14.05 23.08
N PRO A 98 0.41 13.49 24.07
CA PRO A 98 1.57 12.66 23.77
C PRO A 98 1.20 11.30 23.14
N ILE A 99 0.02 10.76 23.44
CA ILE A 99 -0.46 9.49 22.88
C ILE A 99 -0.94 9.74 21.44
N TRP A 100 -1.74 10.79 21.24
CA TRP A 100 -2.19 11.21 19.91
C TRP A 100 -1.02 11.52 18.97
N ALA A 101 0.02 12.21 19.44
CA ALA A 101 1.20 12.51 18.61
C ALA A 101 1.97 11.24 18.20
N LEU A 102 2.03 10.22 19.07
CA LEU A 102 2.63 8.91 18.78
C LEU A 102 1.75 8.08 17.82
N ASP A 103 0.43 8.20 17.90
CA ASP A 103 -0.52 7.56 16.96
C ASP A 103 -0.48 8.21 15.57
N VAL A 104 -0.33 9.54 15.49
CA VAL A 104 -0.21 10.30 14.23
C VAL A 104 1.15 10.10 13.57
N SER A 105 2.25 10.09 14.34
CA SER A 105 3.58 9.90 13.75
C SER A 105 3.74 8.54 13.06
N LYS A 106 3.08 7.48 13.55
CA LYS A 106 3.00 6.18 12.86
C LYS A 106 2.34 6.28 11.49
N GLN A 107 1.16 6.90 11.44
CA GLN A 107 0.40 7.06 10.20
C GLN A 107 1.21 7.85 9.18
N PHE A 108 1.92 8.90 9.63
CA PHE A 108 2.79 9.68 8.76
C PHE A 108 4.00 8.90 8.24
N ILE A 109 4.67 8.11 9.11
CA ILE A 109 5.81 7.27 8.70
C ILE A 109 5.36 6.19 7.71
N GLY A 110 4.25 5.48 7.98
CA GLY A 110 3.69 4.48 7.06
C GLY A 110 3.27 5.08 5.73
N ALA A 111 2.52 6.19 5.75
CA ALA A 111 2.15 6.93 4.54
C ALA A 111 3.37 7.37 3.71
N GLY A 112 4.46 7.78 4.35
CA GLY A 112 5.73 8.07 3.69
C GLY A 112 6.36 6.82 3.05
N VAL A 113 6.49 5.73 3.82
CA VAL A 113 7.07 4.46 3.35
C VAL A 113 6.28 3.90 2.17
N ILE A 114 4.96 3.77 2.28
CA ILE A 114 4.13 3.24 1.19
C ILE A 114 4.17 4.17 -0.04
N HIS A 115 4.22 5.50 0.14
CA HIS A 115 4.37 6.44 -0.98
C HIS A 115 5.67 6.20 -1.77
N PHE A 116 6.81 6.06 -1.08
CA PHE A 116 8.09 5.77 -1.73
C PHE A 116 8.11 4.38 -2.38
N LEU A 117 7.54 3.36 -1.71
CA LEU A 117 7.40 2.02 -2.27
C LEU A 117 6.50 2.01 -3.52
N ASN A 118 5.46 2.83 -3.57
CA ASN A 118 4.56 2.95 -4.72
C ASN A 118 5.26 3.60 -5.91
N LEU A 119 6.06 4.63 -5.67
CA LEU A 119 6.92 5.22 -6.69
C LEU A 119 7.95 4.21 -7.20
N ALA A 120 8.61 3.48 -6.29
CA ALA A 120 9.61 2.47 -6.64
C ALA A 120 9.03 1.32 -7.47
N VAL A 121 7.89 0.74 -7.06
CA VAL A 121 7.21 -0.32 -7.85
C VAL A 121 6.75 0.22 -9.20
N SER A 122 6.20 1.44 -9.26
CA SER A 122 5.79 2.06 -10.53
C SER A 122 6.96 2.22 -11.50
N TYR A 123 8.14 2.59 -10.99
CA TYR A 123 9.35 2.72 -11.80
C TYR A 123 9.90 1.35 -12.23
N LEU A 124 9.99 0.39 -11.30
CA LEU A 124 10.50 -0.97 -11.57
C LEU A 124 9.63 -1.78 -12.55
N VAL A 125 8.34 -1.48 -12.64
CA VAL A 125 7.41 -2.13 -13.59
C VAL A 125 7.26 -1.30 -14.88
N GLY A 126 7.24 0.04 -14.79
CA GLY A 126 7.09 0.94 -15.95
C GLY A 126 8.37 1.25 -16.74
N ARG A 127 9.54 0.90 -16.21
CA ARG A 127 10.87 1.03 -16.83
C ARG A 127 11.68 -0.28 -16.65
N PRO A 128 11.25 -1.41 -17.22
CA PRO A 128 12.03 -2.66 -17.19
C PRO A 128 13.33 -2.52 -17.99
N MET A 129 14.40 -3.19 -17.56
CA MET A 129 15.70 -3.14 -18.27
C MET A 129 15.62 -3.67 -19.70
N ASN A 130 14.83 -4.73 -19.93
CA ASN A 130 14.71 -5.43 -21.21
C ASN A 130 13.26 -5.40 -21.70
N GLY A 131 12.73 -4.22 -22.03
CA GLY A 131 11.36 -4.08 -22.54
C GLY A 131 10.95 -2.64 -22.88
N PRO A 132 9.77 -2.45 -23.49
CA PRO A 132 9.26 -1.12 -23.83
C PRO A 132 8.95 -0.31 -22.57
N LYS A 133 9.28 0.99 -22.62
CA LYS A 133 8.91 1.97 -21.59
C LYS A 133 7.40 2.21 -21.63
N THR A 134 6.72 2.21 -20.48
CA THR A 134 5.26 2.40 -20.38
C THR A 134 4.89 3.60 -19.48
N ASN A 135 3.64 4.07 -19.50
CA ASN A 135 3.27 5.28 -18.75
C ASN A 135 3.33 5.07 -17.22
N LEU A 136 4.15 5.87 -16.54
CA LEU A 136 4.42 5.78 -15.10
C LEU A 136 3.20 6.16 -14.23
N CYS A 137 2.38 7.13 -14.65
CA CYS A 137 1.13 7.47 -13.93
C CYS A 137 0.14 6.30 -13.94
N VAL A 138 0.11 5.49 -15.01
CA VAL A 138 -0.77 4.31 -15.08
C VAL A 138 -0.35 3.27 -14.04
N TRP A 139 0.95 2.96 -13.97
CA TRP A 139 1.47 2.06 -12.93
C TRP A 139 1.30 2.62 -11.51
N TYR A 140 1.45 3.93 -11.31
CA TYR A 140 1.23 4.55 -10.00
C TYR A 140 -0.24 4.51 -9.59
N PHE A 141 -1.16 4.81 -10.50
CA PHE A 141 -2.60 4.68 -10.29
C PHE A 141 -2.98 3.24 -9.92
N LEU A 142 -2.51 2.26 -10.69
CA LEU A 142 -2.76 0.85 -10.42
C LEU A 142 -2.18 0.42 -9.06
N ASN A 143 -0.96 0.86 -8.72
CA ASN A 143 -0.37 0.62 -7.40
C ASN A 143 -1.31 1.12 -6.28
N VAL A 144 -1.69 2.40 -6.32
CA VAL A 144 -2.55 2.99 -5.29
C VAL A 144 -3.93 2.34 -5.27
N LEU A 145 -4.52 2.03 -6.43
CA LEU A 145 -5.81 1.34 -6.54
C LEU A 145 -5.76 -0.04 -5.87
N VAL A 146 -4.73 -0.84 -6.14
CA VAL A 146 -4.59 -2.17 -5.53
C VAL A 146 -4.26 -2.08 -4.04
N ASP A 147 -3.34 -1.20 -3.63
CA ASP A 147 -2.99 -1.01 -2.22
C ASP A 147 -4.22 -0.58 -1.39
N THR A 148 -5.04 0.31 -1.94
CA THR A 148 -6.21 0.84 -1.24
C THR A 148 -7.43 -0.10 -1.25
N THR A 149 -7.43 -1.13 -2.10
CA THR A 149 -8.48 -2.15 -2.18
C THR A 149 -8.02 -3.49 -1.60
N LEU A 150 -7.32 -4.32 -2.39
CA LEU A 150 -6.81 -5.63 -1.98
C LEU A 150 -5.73 -5.52 -0.91
N GLY A 151 -4.89 -4.48 -0.99
CA GLY A 151 -3.79 -4.24 -0.05
C GLY A 151 -4.27 -4.07 1.39
N VAL A 152 -5.47 -3.54 1.65
CA VAL A 152 -6.03 -3.44 3.00
C VAL A 152 -6.25 -4.82 3.62
N GLY A 153 -6.80 -5.77 2.86
CA GLY A 153 -7.01 -7.14 3.32
C GLY A 153 -5.70 -7.91 3.51
N VAL A 154 -4.75 -7.74 2.58
CA VAL A 154 -3.42 -8.36 2.67
C VAL A 154 -2.60 -7.79 3.83
N LEU A 155 -2.68 -6.47 4.08
CA LEU A 155 -2.06 -5.81 5.23
C LEU A 155 -2.67 -6.31 6.54
N TRP A 156 -4.00 -6.43 6.62
CA TRP A 156 -4.68 -7.00 7.79
C TRP A 156 -4.20 -8.42 8.09
N PHE A 157 -4.08 -9.27 7.05
CA PHE A 157 -3.56 -10.62 7.16
C PHE A 157 -2.11 -10.66 7.67
N TRP A 158 -1.20 -9.87 7.07
CA TRP A 158 0.20 -9.82 7.51
C TRP A 158 0.35 -9.27 8.92
N LEU A 159 -0.40 -8.24 9.29
CA LEU A 159 -0.40 -7.69 10.65
C LEU A 159 -0.82 -8.74 11.69
N HIS A 160 -1.88 -9.51 11.43
CA HIS A 160 -2.32 -10.56 12.35
C HIS A 160 -1.35 -11.75 12.37
N SER A 161 -0.83 -12.17 11.22
CA SER A 161 0.17 -13.24 11.12
C SER A 161 1.44 -12.90 11.90
N ILE A 162 1.97 -11.68 11.73
CA ILE A 162 3.17 -11.23 12.45
C ILE A 162 2.90 -11.15 13.96
N GLN A 163 1.75 -10.60 14.39
CA GLN A 163 1.36 -10.54 15.81
C GLN A 163 1.29 -11.94 16.43
N TRP A 164 0.57 -12.86 15.79
CA TRP A 164 0.45 -14.25 16.22
C TRP A 164 1.81 -14.96 16.32
N VAL A 165 2.72 -14.73 15.36
CA VAL A 165 4.09 -15.28 15.41
C VAL A 165 4.90 -14.69 16.57
N LEU A 166 4.83 -13.37 16.80
CA LEU A 166 5.55 -12.71 17.89
C LEU A 166 5.09 -13.20 19.27
N GLU A 167 3.79 -13.32 19.46
CA GLU A 167 3.19 -13.84 20.70
C GLU A 167 3.54 -15.33 20.90
N ARG A 168 3.35 -16.16 19.86
CA ARG A 168 3.43 -17.61 20.01
C ARG A 168 4.85 -18.18 20.07
N TYR A 169 5.79 -17.59 19.34
CA TYR A 169 7.16 -18.11 19.23
C TYR A 169 8.19 -17.26 19.97
N LEU A 170 8.10 -15.93 19.86
CA LEU A 170 9.08 -15.02 20.47
C LEU A 170 8.73 -14.63 21.90
N HIS A 171 7.55 -15.02 22.41
CA HIS A 171 7.04 -14.67 23.75
C HIS A 171 7.14 -13.17 24.05
N VAL A 172 7.02 -12.36 23.00
CA VAL A 172 6.97 -10.90 23.11
C VAL A 172 5.53 -10.55 23.42
N ASP A 173 5.28 -9.97 24.59
CA ASP A 173 4.01 -9.30 24.89
C ASP A 173 3.72 -8.31 23.76
N TYR A 174 2.73 -8.63 22.91
CA TYR A 174 2.31 -7.73 21.87
C TYR A 174 1.63 -6.53 22.54
N ILE A 175 2.34 -5.42 22.53
CA ILE A 175 1.84 -4.19 23.10
C ILE A 175 0.65 -3.76 22.25
N ARG A 176 -0.55 -3.78 22.83
CA ARG A 176 -1.79 -3.43 22.14
C ARG A 176 -1.70 -2.01 21.58
N SER A 177 -2.23 -1.79 20.39
CA SER A 177 -2.20 -0.48 19.74
C SER A 177 -2.83 0.61 20.65
N GLY A 178 -2.13 1.75 20.78
CA GLY A 178 -2.53 2.86 21.67
C GLY A 178 -2.06 2.75 23.14
N GLN A 179 -1.50 1.62 23.58
CA GLN A 179 -0.99 1.44 24.95
C GLN A 179 0.53 1.64 25.00
N TYR A 180 1.01 2.87 25.25
CA TYR A 180 2.44 3.17 25.27
C TYR A 180 3.12 3.13 26.65
N GLY A 181 2.36 2.84 27.72
CA GLY A 181 2.84 2.84 29.09
C GLY A 181 2.85 4.21 29.78
N GLN A 182 3.23 4.20 31.06
CA GLN A 182 3.26 5.37 31.94
C GLN A 182 4.37 6.37 31.55
N PRO A 183 4.26 7.67 31.92
CA PRO A 183 5.32 8.66 31.67
C PRO A 183 6.65 8.26 32.35
N PRO A 184 7.80 8.80 31.92
CA PRO A 184 8.02 9.86 30.92
C PRO A 184 7.99 9.36 29.46
N LEU A 185 7.90 10.31 28.51
CA LEU A 185 7.84 10.03 27.06
C LEU A 185 8.97 9.11 26.56
N ARG A 186 10.18 9.22 27.13
CA ARG A 186 11.33 8.39 26.75
C ARG A 186 11.07 6.88 26.93
N ARG A 187 10.24 6.47 27.91
CA ARG A 187 9.82 5.07 28.09
C ARG A 187 8.78 4.62 27.06
N ARG A 188 8.00 5.55 26.49
CA ARG A 188 6.95 5.31 25.49
C ARG A 188 7.49 5.10 24.07
N ILE A 189 8.63 5.71 23.75
CA ILE A 189 9.27 5.62 22.43
C ILE A 189 9.65 4.18 22.07
N TRP A 190 10.08 3.35 23.05
CA TRP A 190 10.47 1.97 22.77
C TRP A 190 9.26 1.07 22.40
N PRO A 191 8.16 1.02 23.17
CA PRO A 191 6.89 0.43 22.74
C PRO A 191 6.40 0.94 21.38
N TRP A 192 6.44 2.25 21.18
CA TRP A 192 6.04 2.89 19.94
C TRP A 192 6.87 2.38 18.76
N ALA A 193 8.20 2.38 18.87
CA ALA A 193 9.10 1.95 17.80
C ALA A 193 8.88 0.47 17.44
N ARG A 194 8.68 -0.42 18.42
CA ARG A 194 8.36 -1.83 18.16
C ARG A 194 7.06 -1.98 17.36
N GLN A 195 6.00 -1.26 17.75
CA GLN A 195 4.73 -1.25 17.01
C GLN A 195 4.88 -0.66 15.59
N THR A 196 5.66 0.42 15.43
CA THR A 196 5.93 1.02 14.12
C THR A 196 6.72 0.07 13.22
N ILE A 197 7.76 -0.59 13.73
CA ILE A 197 8.57 -1.55 12.95
C ILE A 197 7.73 -2.72 12.47
N VAL A 198 6.89 -3.31 13.33
CA VAL A 198 5.95 -4.38 12.93
C VAL A 198 5.00 -3.91 11.83
N PHE A 199 4.51 -2.67 11.92
CA PHE A 199 3.64 -2.08 10.91
C PHE A 199 4.35 -1.90 9.56
N ILE A 200 5.57 -1.32 9.56
CA ILE A 200 6.38 -1.14 8.34
C ILE A 200 6.77 -2.47 7.69
N ILE A 201 7.06 -3.51 8.48
CA ILE A 201 7.33 -4.86 7.94
C ILE A 201 6.07 -5.42 7.26
N ALA A 202 4.89 -5.25 7.86
CA ALA A 202 3.63 -5.70 7.27
C ALA A 202 3.28 -4.92 5.99
N GLU A 203 3.51 -3.61 5.95
CA GLU A 203 3.37 -2.79 4.72
C GLU A 203 4.34 -3.25 3.62
N GLY A 204 5.60 -3.54 3.96
CA GLY A 204 6.59 -4.05 3.02
C GLY A 204 6.24 -5.43 2.45
N LEU A 205 5.75 -6.36 3.28
CA LEU A 205 5.28 -7.68 2.84
C LEU A 205 4.01 -7.58 1.98
N MET A 206 3.06 -6.72 2.36
CA MET A 206 1.88 -6.42 1.54
C MET A 206 2.30 -5.86 0.17
N LYS A 207 3.25 -4.92 0.13
CA LYS A 207 3.75 -4.36 -1.12
C LYS A 207 4.47 -5.39 -1.98
N LEU A 208 5.22 -6.32 -1.37
CA LEU A 208 5.84 -7.44 -2.09
C LEU A 208 4.78 -8.32 -2.78
N CYS A 209 3.65 -8.61 -2.11
CA CYS A 209 2.53 -9.31 -2.73
C CYS A 209 1.95 -8.53 -3.93
N VAL A 210 1.78 -7.20 -3.81
CA VAL A 210 1.28 -6.34 -4.92
C VAL A 210 2.28 -6.28 -6.09
N PHE A 211 3.58 -6.20 -5.81
CA PHE A 211 4.63 -6.28 -6.84
C PHE A 211 4.58 -7.61 -7.60
N ILE A 212 4.44 -8.73 -6.89
CA ILE A 212 4.30 -10.07 -7.51
C ILE A 212 3.03 -10.13 -8.35
N LEU A 213 1.89 -9.59 -7.87
CA LEU A 213 0.64 -9.52 -8.62
C LEU A 213 0.83 -8.81 -9.97
N PHE A 214 1.53 -7.68 -10.02
CA PHE A 214 1.80 -6.97 -11.28
C PHE A 214 2.76 -7.70 -12.22
N ARG A 215 3.68 -8.52 -11.68
CA ARG A 215 4.52 -9.42 -12.49
C ARG A 215 3.73 -10.59 -13.10
N LEU A 216 2.69 -11.06 -12.42
CA LEU A 216 1.84 -12.17 -12.89
C LEU A 216 0.66 -11.72 -13.79
N CYS A 217 0.17 -10.49 -13.61
CA CYS A 217 -1.02 -9.97 -14.27
C CYS A 217 -0.74 -8.71 -15.11
N PRO A 218 -0.01 -8.81 -16.25
CA PRO A 218 0.37 -7.65 -17.07
C PRO A 218 -0.83 -6.91 -17.68
N PHE A 219 -1.95 -7.61 -17.93
CA PHE A 219 -3.20 -7.03 -18.47
C PHE A 219 -3.79 -5.90 -17.59
N LEU A 220 -3.38 -5.80 -16.32
CA LEU A 220 -3.77 -4.71 -15.44
C LEU A 220 -3.33 -3.35 -16.01
N PHE A 221 -2.22 -3.30 -16.76
CA PHE A 221 -1.77 -2.09 -17.45
C PHE A 221 -2.84 -1.58 -18.42
N ASP A 222 -3.43 -2.46 -19.23
CA ASP A 222 -4.40 -2.07 -20.25
C ASP A 222 -5.66 -1.48 -19.59
N ILE A 223 -6.14 -2.11 -18.52
CA ILE A 223 -7.26 -1.63 -17.69
C ILE A 223 -6.94 -0.24 -17.10
N GLY A 224 -5.75 -0.07 -16.51
CA GLY A 224 -5.32 1.24 -15.97
C GLY A 224 -5.17 2.30 -17.05
N SER A 225 -4.68 1.91 -18.23
CA SER A 225 -4.50 2.81 -19.38
C SER A 225 -5.86 3.28 -19.92
N TRP A 226 -6.86 2.40 -19.93
CA TRP A 226 -8.25 2.70 -20.29
C TRP A 226 -8.91 3.60 -19.26
N ALA A 227 -8.78 3.28 -17.97
CA ALA A 227 -9.33 4.09 -16.87
C ALA A 227 -8.77 5.52 -16.83
N LEU A 228 -7.52 5.72 -17.30
CA LEU A 228 -6.87 7.02 -17.41
C LEU A 228 -6.94 7.64 -18.82
N ALA A 229 -7.62 7.01 -19.79
CA ALA A 229 -7.66 7.49 -21.17
C ALA A 229 -8.14 8.94 -21.29
N TRP A 230 -9.15 9.31 -20.50
CA TRP A 230 -9.71 10.68 -20.43
C TRP A 230 -8.75 11.74 -19.85
N THR A 231 -7.60 11.34 -19.29
CA THR A 231 -6.59 12.25 -18.73
C THR A 231 -5.31 12.37 -19.58
N ARG A 232 -5.19 11.60 -20.67
CA ARG A 232 -3.94 11.48 -21.44
C ARG A 232 -3.47 12.82 -22.03
N ASP A 233 -4.41 13.63 -22.50
CA ASP A 233 -4.12 14.89 -23.21
C ASP A 233 -3.51 15.98 -22.31
N ASN A 234 -3.52 15.80 -20.98
CA ASN A 234 -2.93 16.77 -20.06
C ASN A 234 -2.36 16.10 -18.80
N TYR A 235 -1.03 15.97 -18.76
CA TYR A 235 -0.30 15.36 -17.65
C TYR A 235 -0.62 15.99 -16.29
N ARG A 236 -1.00 17.27 -16.22
CA ARG A 236 -1.34 17.95 -14.96
C ARG A 236 -2.66 17.46 -14.39
N TYR A 237 -3.65 17.19 -15.25
CA TYR A 237 -4.90 16.54 -14.81
C TYR A 237 -4.65 15.10 -14.40
N GLN A 238 -3.83 14.36 -15.14
CA GLN A 238 -3.45 12.99 -14.78
C GLN A 238 -2.76 12.93 -13.41
N VAL A 239 -1.76 13.77 -13.16
CA VAL A 239 -1.04 13.86 -11.87
C VAL A 239 -1.99 14.29 -10.74
N LEU A 240 -2.82 15.32 -10.95
CA LEU A 240 -3.77 15.78 -9.94
C LEU A 240 -4.80 14.70 -9.57
N PHE A 241 -5.32 13.98 -10.56
CA PHE A 241 -6.26 12.89 -10.34
C PHE A 241 -5.58 11.73 -9.58
N VAL A 242 -4.46 11.23 -10.10
CA VAL A 242 -3.77 10.04 -9.59
C VAL A 242 -3.10 10.25 -8.23
N MET A 243 -2.54 11.43 -7.97
CA MET A 243 -1.76 11.69 -6.74
C MET A 243 -2.55 12.44 -5.64
N PHE A 244 -3.73 13.01 -5.94
CA PHE A 244 -4.53 13.73 -4.93
C PHE A 244 -6.00 13.30 -4.92
N VAL A 245 -6.74 13.47 -6.02
CA VAL A 245 -8.20 13.23 -6.02
C VAL A 245 -8.53 11.78 -5.70
N PHE A 246 -7.93 10.83 -6.42
CA PHE A 246 -8.18 9.42 -6.24
C PHE A 246 -7.72 8.92 -4.85
N PRO A 247 -6.50 9.21 -4.35
CA PRO A 247 -6.10 8.90 -2.97
C PRO A 247 -7.04 9.49 -1.91
N CYS A 248 -7.49 10.75 -2.06
CA CYS A 248 -8.45 11.36 -1.13
C CYS A 248 -9.76 10.57 -1.05
N ILE A 249 -10.33 10.19 -2.21
CA ILE A 249 -11.56 9.41 -2.28
C ILE A 249 -11.36 8.02 -1.65
N MET A 250 -10.30 7.30 -2.04
CA MET A 250 -10.04 5.95 -1.54
C MET A 250 -9.79 5.94 -0.03
N ASN A 251 -9.01 6.89 0.50
CA ASN A 251 -8.76 7.00 1.94
C ASN A 251 -10.04 7.38 2.72
N ALA A 252 -10.95 8.16 2.13
CA ALA A 252 -12.26 8.44 2.72
C ALA A 252 -13.16 7.19 2.75
N VAL A 253 -13.20 6.42 1.68
CA VAL A 253 -13.92 5.13 1.59
C VAL A 253 -13.37 4.13 2.60
N GLN A 254 -12.04 3.98 2.70
CA GLN A 254 -11.39 3.15 3.71
C GLN A 254 -11.79 3.55 5.13
N PHE A 255 -11.75 4.85 5.45
CA PHE A 255 -12.17 5.34 6.76
C PHE A 255 -13.63 5.00 7.06
N TRP A 256 -14.53 5.16 6.08
CA TRP A 256 -15.95 4.82 6.23
C TRP A 256 -16.20 3.32 6.44
N ILE A 257 -15.48 2.45 5.72
CA ILE A 257 -15.54 0.99 5.90
C ILE A 257 -15.07 0.60 7.31
N VAL A 258 -13.90 1.11 7.75
CA VAL A 258 -13.35 0.81 9.07
C VAL A 258 -14.26 1.31 10.19
N ASP A 259 -14.79 2.53 10.09
CA ASP A 259 -15.75 3.10 11.04
C ASP A 259 -17.04 2.27 11.12
N THR A 260 -17.54 1.78 9.98
CA THR A 260 -18.72 0.90 9.93
C THR A 260 -18.47 -0.43 10.65
N ILE A 261 -17.34 -1.10 10.40
CA ILE A 261 -16.95 -2.34 11.10
C ILE A 261 -16.81 -2.12 12.61
N VAL A 262 -16.17 -1.01 13.00
CA VAL A 262 -15.97 -0.63 14.41
C VAL A 262 -17.29 -0.28 15.11
N LYS A 263 -18.35 0.09 14.41
CA LYS A 263 -19.69 0.33 14.98
C LYS A 263 -20.54 -0.92 15.12
N VAL A 264 -20.36 -1.94 14.27
CA VAL A 264 -21.10 -3.21 14.35
C VAL A 264 -20.62 -4.09 15.51
N ASN A 265 -19.31 -4.15 15.76
CA ASN A 265 -18.73 -5.04 16.79
C ASN A 265 -19.15 -4.70 18.24
N PRO A 266 -19.26 -3.42 18.68
CA PRO A 266 -19.78 -3.07 20.00
C PRO A 266 -21.24 -3.46 20.23
N ALA A 267 -22.08 -3.42 19.18
CA ALA A 267 -23.48 -3.80 19.28
C ALA A 267 -23.64 -5.31 19.55
N LEU A 268 -22.81 -6.14 18.91
CA LEU A 268 -22.72 -7.58 19.18
C LEU A 268 -22.28 -7.86 20.62
N GLY A 269 -21.24 -7.17 21.10
CA GLY A 269 -20.77 -7.30 22.50
C GLY A 269 -21.82 -6.86 23.53
N TYR A 270 -22.57 -5.79 23.27
CA TYR A 270 -23.65 -5.34 24.16
C TYR A 270 -24.80 -6.36 24.24
N HIS A 271 -25.19 -6.97 23.12
CA HIS A 271 -26.22 -8.01 23.12
C HIS A 271 -25.80 -9.29 23.85
N ASP A 272 -24.53 -9.69 23.78
CA ASP A 272 -24.02 -10.86 24.49
C ASP A 272 -23.94 -10.62 26.01
N VAL A 273 -23.52 -9.42 26.43
CA VAL A 273 -23.59 -8.99 27.84
C VAL A 273 -25.03 -8.92 28.34
N LYS A 274 -25.99 -8.46 27.52
CA LYS A 274 -27.41 -8.42 27.91
C LYS A 274 -28.06 -9.81 27.96
N ARG A 275 -27.63 -10.76 27.12
CA ARG A 275 -28.11 -12.15 27.13
C ARG A 275 -27.51 -12.99 28.25
N SER A 276 -26.29 -12.67 28.71
CA SER A 276 -25.66 -13.30 29.88
C SER A 276 -26.08 -12.70 31.23
N SER A 277 -26.75 -11.53 31.23
CA SER A 277 -27.23 -10.86 32.45
C SER A 277 -28.75 -10.97 32.69
N SER A 278 -29.50 -11.69 31.86
CA SER A 278 -30.90 -12.06 32.17
C SER A 278 -30.92 -13.08 33.33
N PRO A 279 -31.49 -12.77 34.51
CA PRO A 279 -31.48 -13.68 35.65
C PRO A 279 -32.39 -14.89 35.42
N PRO A 280 -32.16 -16.03 36.10
CA PRO A 280 -33.12 -17.12 36.14
C PRO A 280 -34.44 -16.63 36.74
N SER A 281 -35.55 -16.97 36.08
CA SER A 281 -36.89 -16.67 36.56
C SER A 281 -37.21 -17.43 37.85
N THR A 282 -37.33 -16.72 38.98
CA THR A 282 -37.79 -17.28 40.26
C THR A 282 -38.80 -16.30 40.90
N PRO A 283 -39.94 -16.75 41.46
CA PRO A 283 -41.12 -15.88 41.57
C PRO A 283 -41.37 -15.33 42.98
N THR A 284 -41.62 -14.02 43.12
CA THR A 284 -42.30 -13.45 44.32
C THR A 284 -42.96 -12.09 44.04
N THR A 285 -44.30 -12.09 43.98
CA THR A 285 -45.26 -11.11 44.55
C THR A 285 -45.19 -9.61 44.14
N PRO A 286 -46.33 -8.94 43.86
CA PRO A 286 -46.33 -7.73 43.01
C PRO A 286 -45.93 -6.44 43.73
N ARG A 287 -45.25 -5.56 42.98
CA ARG A 287 -45.19 -4.11 43.23
C ARG A 287 -45.96 -3.37 42.14
N HIS A 288 -46.37 -2.14 42.43
CA HIS A 288 -47.31 -1.35 41.62
C HIS A 288 -46.80 -1.14 40.18
N PRO A 289 -47.67 -1.12 39.15
CA PRO A 289 -47.25 -1.02 37.75
C PRO A 289 -46.53 0.29 37.39
N ASP A 290 -46.77 1.36 38.14
CA ASP A 290 -46.46 2.74 37.73
C ASP A 290 -44.97 3.11 37.92
N ASP A 291 -44.31 2.54 38.94
CA ASP A 291 -42.90 2.83 39.26
C ASP A 291 -41.94 2.32 38.18
N ALA A 292 -42.27 1.19 37.53
CA ALA A 292 -41.42 0.58 36.50
C ALA A 292 -41.42 1.38 35.18
N ILE A 293 -42.48 2.14 34.92
CA ILE A 293 -42.62 2.97 33.71
C ILE A 293 -41.85 4.29 33.89
N ALA A 294 -41.90 4.90 35.08
CA ALA A 294 -41.16 6.13 35.35
C ALA A 294 -39.63 5.97 35.25
N VAL A 295 -39.08 4.85 35.75
CA VAL A 295 -37.63 4.58 35.69
C VAL A 295 -37.15 4.28 34.27
N SER A 296 -37.94 3.55 33.47
CA SER A 296 -37.55 3.16 32.12
C SER A 296 -37.59 4.32 31.11
N ILE A 297 -38.52 5.27 31.26
CA ILE A 297 -38.56 6.48 30.43
C ILE A 297 -37.33 7.37 30.68
N ASN A 298 -36.93 7.55 31.95
CA ASN A 298 -35.84 8.47 32.30
C ASN A 298 -34.45 7.94 31.88
N GLU A 299 -34.23 6.61 31.85
CA GLU A 299 -32.94 6.05 31.42
C GLU A 299 -32.76 5.96 29.89
N GLN A 300 -33.82 6.16 29.11
CA GLN A 300 -33.74 6.19 27.64
C GLN A 300 -33.41 7.58 27.07
N ASP A 301 -33.79 8.66 27.75
CA ASP A 301 -33.57 10.04 27.25
C ASP A 301 -32.10 10.47 27.39
N GLU A 302 -31.43 10.08 28.48
CA GLU A 302 -30.07 10.59 28.79
C GLU A 302 -28.94 9.97 27.93
N ARG A 303 -29.17 8.82 27.26
CA ARG A 303 -28.15 8.15 26.43
C ARG A 303 -28.16 8.50 24.94
N THR A 304 -28.95 9.50 24.51
CA THR A 304 -29.07 9.84 23.07
C THR A 304 -28.79 11.31 22.68
N PRO A 305 -27.59 11.88 22.94
CA PRO A 305 -27.20 13.15 22.30
C PRO A 305 -25.83 13.13 21.57
N LEU A 306 -25.52 12.09 20.77
CA LEU A 306 -24.29 12.07 19.91
C LEU A 306 -24.52 11.62 18.46
N LEU A 307 -25.62 12.04 17.84
CA LEU A 307 -25.77 12.06 16.37
C LEU A 307 -26.22 13.45 15.88
N ARG A 308 -25.26 14.39 15.83
CA ARG A 308 -25.28 15.59 14.97
C ARG A 308 -23.86 16.05 14.60
#